data_AF-A0A0W0VWT4-F1
#
_entry.id   AF-A0A0W0VWT4-F1
#
_cell.length_a   1.000
_cell.length_b   1.000
_cell.length_c   1.000
_cell.angle_alpha   90.00
_cell.angle_beta   90.00
_cell.angle_gamma   90.00
#
_symmetry.space_group_name_H-M   'P 1'
#
loop_
_entity.id
_entity.type
_entity.pdbx_description
1 polymer ?
#
loop_
_entity_poly.entity_id
_entity_poly.type
_entity_poly.pdbx_seq_one_letter_code
_entity_poly.pdbx_strand_id
1 'polypeptide(L)' 'MGTHIDAPAHCVASGKTIEDLSLDSLLSPCIMIDVSKHMHENYQFTAKDIKVFEREFGQIEEQSFC' A
#
# COMPACT_ATOMS: atom_id res chain seq x y z
N MET A 1 13.84 -7.22 -12.79
CA MET A 1 12.82 -7.60 -11.79
C MET A 1 11.57 -6.79 -12.06
N GLY A 2 10.40 -7.43 -12.06
CA GLY A 2 9.08 -6.83 -12.37
C GLY A 2 8.20 -6.79 -11.13
N THR A 3 6.90 -7.05 -11.25
CA THR A 3 6.00 -7.23 -10.09
C THR A 3 6.58 -8.24 -9.09
N HIS A 4 6.70 -7.85 -7.83
CA HIS A 4 7.28 -8.63 -6.73
C HIS A 4 6.68 -8.18 -5.39
N ILE A 5 7.15 -8.76 -4.28
CA ILE A 5 6.76 -8.42 -2.91
C ILE A 5 8.01 -8.14 -2.07
N ASP A 6 7.92 -7.15 -1.18
CA ASP A 6 8.94 -6.84 -0.18
C ASP A 6 8.55 -7.42 1.18
N ALA A 7 9.30 -8.41 1.67
CA ALA A 7 9.15 -8.88 3.04
C ALA A 7 9.81 -7.91 4.03
N PRO A 8 9.40 -7.86 5.32
CA PRO A 8 10.02 -6.98 6.32
C PRO A 8 11.54 -7.09 6.42
N ALA A 9 12.10 -8.29 6.23
CA ALA A 9 13.54 -8.55 6.19
C ALA A 9 14.30 -7.74 5.12
N HIS A 10 13.61 -7.23 4.09
CA HIS A 10 14.18 -6.38 3.04
C HIS A 10 14.81 -5.10 3.60
N CYS A 11 14.19 -4.51 4.63
CA CYS A 11 14.63 -3.25 5.23
C CYS A 11 15.02 -3.39 6.71
N VAL A 12 14.51 -4.41 7.41
CA VAL A 12 14.74 -4.63 8.84
C VAL A 12 15.47 -5.94 9.02
N ALA A 13 16.72 -5.91 9.49
CA ALA A 13 17.57 -7.12 9.57
C ALA A 13 16.97 -8.27 10.40
N SER A 14 16.16 -7.96 11.43
CA SER A 14 15.45 -8.95 12.24
C SER A 14 13.99 -9.16 11.79
N GLY A 15 13.63 -8.67 10.61
CA GLY A 15 12.29 -8.78 10.04
C GLY A 15 12.01 -10.19 9.51
N LYS A 16 10.73 -10.49 9.31
CA LYS A 16 10.27 -11.72 8.67
C LYS A 16 10.77 -11.80 7.23
N THR A 17 11.28 -12.96 6.85
CA THR A 17 11.59 -13.29 5.46
C THR A 17 10.33 -13.74 4.71
N ILE A 18 10.42 -13.99 3.40
CA ILE A 18 9.28 -14.44 2.58
C ILE A 18 8.68 -15.76 3.11
N GLU A 19 9.54 -16.71 3.50
CA GLU A 19 9.14 -18.02 4.05
C GLU A 19 8.47 -17.91 5.43
N ASP A 20 8.68 -16.82 6.16
CA ASP A 20 8.06 -16.58 7.47
C ASP A 20 6.66 -15.95 7.38
N LEU A 21 6.22 -15.53 6.19
CA LEU A 21 4.91 -14.92 5.98
C LEU A 21 3.81 -15.99 5.90
N SER A 22 2.73 -15.82 6.66
CA SER A 22 1.55 -16.68 6.51
C SER A 22 0.80 -16.29 5.24
N LEU A 23 0.14 -17.26 4.59
CA LEU A 23 -0.66 -16.99 3.39
C LEU A 23 -1.79 -16.00 3.67
N ASP A 24 -2.39 -16.04 4.87
CA ASP A 24 -3.44 -15.10 5.26
C ASP A 24 -2.94 -13.65 5.28
N SER A 25 -1.66 -13.41 5.57
CA SER A 25 -1.08 -12.05 5.53
C SER A 25 -0.90 -11.51 4.11
N LEU A 26 -1.06 -12.36 3.10
CA LEU A 26 -0.95 -12.02 1.69
C LEU A 26 -2.32 -11.79 1.03
N LEU A 27 -3.40 -11.92 1.79
CA LEU A 27 -4.78 -11.75 1.33
C LEU A 27 -5.41 -10.56 2.05
N SER A 28 -5.81 -9.55 1.30
CA SER A 28 -6.36 -8.32 1.83
C SER A 28 -7.25 -7.63 0.80
N PRO A 29 -8.33 -6.94 1.24
CA PRO A 29 -9.04 -5.99 0.38
C PRO A 29 -8.08 -4.98 -0.24
N CYS A 30 -8.25 -4.65 -1.52
CA CYS A 30 -7.39 -3.70 -2.22
C CYS A 30 -8.20 -2.45 -2.60
N ILE A 31 -7.70 -1.28 -2.20
CA ILE A 31 -8.29 0.03 -2.44
C ILE A 31 -7.43 0.77 -3.47
N MET A 32 -8.05 1.27 -4.53
CA MET A 32 -7.35 2.01 -5.58
C MET A 32 -7.57 3.51 -5.41
N ILE A 33 -6.51 4.25 -5.03
CA ILE A 33 -6.53 5.71 -4.99
C ILE A 33 -5.95 6.26 -6.29
N ASP A 34 -6.82 6.69 -7.20
CA ASP A 34 -6.41 7.20 -8.51
C ASP A 34 -5.92 8.66 -8.44
N VAL A 35 -4.60 8.84 -8.53
CA VAL A 35 -3.94 10.16 -8.64
C VAL A 35 -3.43 10.47 -10.05
N SER A 36 -3.74 9.62 -11.04
CA SER A 36 -3.16 9.68 -12.38
C SER A 36 -3.37 11.04 -13.08
N LYS A 37 -4.49 11.72 -12.81
CA LYS A 37 -4.85 13.00 -13.44
C LYS A 37 -3.94 14.17 -13.07
N HIS A 38 -3.21 14.08 -11.96
CA HIS A 38 -2.38 15.18 -11.45
C HIS A 38 -0.95 14.72 -11.07
N MET A 39 -0.59 13.51 -11.45
CA MET A 39 0.74 12.94 -11.23
C MET A 39 1.78 13.56 -12.17
N HIS A 40 2.97 13.81 -11.63
CA HIS A 40 4.14 14.27 -12.37
C HIS A 40 5.41 13.78 -11.65
N GLU A 41 6.60 13.96 -12.26
CA GLU A 41 7.88 13.43 -11.76
C GLU A 41 8.16 13.71 -10.26
N ASN A 42 7.83 14.91 -9.81
CA ASN A 42 8.06 15.35 -8.43
C ASN A 42 6.82 15.26 -7.53
N TYR A 43 5.75 14.61 -7.98
CA TYR A 43 4.53 14.49 -7.20
C TYR A 43 4.77 13.56 -6.02
N GLN A 44 4.37 13.98 -4.83
CA GLN A 44 4.44 13.18 -3.63
C GLN A 44 3.02 12.93 -3.16
N PHE A 45 2.68 11.65 -3.00
CA PHE A 45 1.42 11.26 -2.38
C PHE A 45 1.44 11.66 -0.90
N THR A 46 0.39 12.32 -0.43
CA THR A 46 0.32 12.88 0.91
C THR A 46 -0.93 12.42 1.66
N ALA A 47 -0.96 12.70 2.97
CA ALA A 47 -2.16 12.52 3.78
C ALA A 47 -3.38 13.33 3.28
N LYS A 48 -3.18 14.37 2.45
CA LYS A 48 -4.29 15.11 1.85
C LYS A 48 -5.01 14.27 0.82
N ASP A 49 -4.29 13.50 0.01
CA ASP A 49 -4.84 12.66 -1.06
C ASP A 49 -5.71 11.55 -0.46
N ILE A 50 -5.24 10.93 0.62
CA ILE A 50 -6.03 9.99 1.44
C ILE A 50 -7.32 10.65 1.92
N LYS A 51 -7.24 11.83 2.54
CA LYS A 51 -8.43 12.54 3.06
C LYS A 51 -9.40 12.98 1.96
N VAL A 52 -8.92 13.24 0.75
CA VAL A 52 -9.79 13.54 -0.41
C VAL A 52 -10.54 12.27 -0.79
N PHE A 53 -9.82 11.16 -0.97
CA PHE A 53 -10.42 9.87 -1.26
C PHE A 53 -11.47 9.48 -0.20
N GLU A 54 -11.14 9.56 1.08
CA GLU A 54 -12.06 9.15 2.15
C GLU A 54 -13.33 10.02 2.24
N ARG A 55 -13.25 11.30 1.86
CA ARG A 55 -14.44 12.16 1.79
C ARG A 55 -15.39 11.77 0.65
N GLU A 56 -14.86 11.20 -0.43
CA GLU A 56 -15.64 10.84 -1.62
C GLU A 56 -16.15 9.39 -1.57
N PHE A 57 -15.31 8.46 -1.10
CA PHE A 57 -15.58 7.01 -1.16
C PHE A 57 -15.80 6.37 0.21
N GLY A 58 -15.61 7.09 1.31
CA GLY A 58 -15.69 6.57 2.68
C GLY A 58 -14.32 6.20 3.26
N GLN A 59 -14.27 5.91 4.56
CA GLN A 59 -13.02 5.60 5.25
C GLN A 59 -12.37 4.33 4.69
N ILE A 60 -11.04 4.33 4.63
CA ILE A 60 -10.28 3.13 4.24
C ILE A 60 -10.41 2.10 5.37
N GLU A 61 -10.85 0.90 5.02
CA GLU A 61 -10.98 -0.20 5.97
C GLU A 61 -9.61 -0.65 6.49
N GLU A 62 -9.53 -0.96 7.78
CA GLU A 62 -8.32 -1.51 8.38
C GLU A 62 -7.87 -2.79 7.65
N GLN A 63 -6.56 -3.00 7.61
CA GLN A 63 -5.93 -4.15 6.94
C GLN A 63 -6.11 -4.19 5.41
N SER A 64 -6.65 -3.15 4.78
CA SER A 64 -6.65 -3.02 3.32
C SER A 64 -5.27 -2.69 2.75
N PHE A 65 -4.99 -3.18 1.55
CA PHE A 65 -3.88 -2.74 0.71
C PHE A 65 -4.30 -1.51 -0.11
N CYS A 66 -3.47 -0.48 -0.17
CA CYS A 66 -3.73 0.76 -0.90
C CYS A 66 -2.46 1.33 -1.54
#